data_AF-A0A1D8RRJ2-F1
#
_entry.id   AF-A0A1D8RRJ2-F1
#
_cell.length_a   1.000
_cell.length_b   1.000
_cell.length_c   1.000
_cell.angle_alpha   90.00
_cell.angle_beta   90.00
_cell.angle_gamma   90.00
#
_symmetry.space_group_name_H-M   'P 1'
#
loop_
_entity.id
_entity.type
_entity.pdbx_description
1 polymer ?
#
loop_
_entity_poly.entity_id
_entity_poly.type
_entity_poly.pdbx_seq_one_letter_code
_entity_poly.pdbx_strand_id
1 'polypeptide(L)'
;MKTLIAALFITLIFTTSSAFAHTDHGKISPKVATQIAAKAIQKLTFKDLGFKVGKLDQSWKSLTSEDFKLHAAEANRYIVSANNKSENKTIYFLMTMSGEVLKVNSEAKF
;
A
#
# COMPACT_ATOMS: atom_id res chain seq x y z
N MET A 1 55.24 8.38 13.31
CA MET A 1 54.34 9.45 12.79
C MET A 1 53.39 8.95 11.72
N LYS A 2 53.85 8.24 10.68
CA LYS A 2 53.00 7.72 9.58
C LYS A 2 51.92 6.71 10.04
N THR A 3 52.26 5.86 11.02
CA THR A 3 51.34 4.87 11.61
C THR A 3 50.27 5.48 12.52
N LEU A 4 50.58 6.60 13.18
CA LEU A 4 49.63 7.34 14.03
C LEU A 4 48.56 8.05 13.18
N ILE A 5 48.95 8.57 12.02
CA ILE A 5 48.01 9.18 11.06
C ILE A 5 47.05 8.11 10.53
N ALA A 6 47.56 6.92 10.17
CA ALA A 6 46.73 5.81 9.69
C ALA A 6 45.73 5.30 10.76
N ALA A 7 46.16 5.24 12.03
CA ALA A 7 45.29 4.85 13.14
C ALA A 7 44.15 5.86 13.37
N LEU A 8 44.43 7.17 13.22
CA LEU A 8 43.44 8.24 13.37
C LEU A 8 42.36 8.21 12.28
N PHE A 9 42.74 7.82 11.05
CA PHE A 9 41.79 7.66 9.94
C PHE A 9 40.84 6.49 10.14
N ILE A 10 41.29 5.38 10.72
CA ILE A 10 40.47 4.17 10.94
C ILE A 10 39.37 4.41 11.99
N THR A 11 39.64 5.24 13.01
CA THR A 11 38.63 5.57 14.04
C THR A 11 37.53 6.51 13.54
N LEU A 12 37.78 7.27 12.47
CA LEU A 12 36.84 8.30 11.98
C LEU A 12 35.70 7.71 11.11
N ILE A 13 35.86 6.48 10.60
CA ILE A 13 34.92 5.85 9.65
C ILE A 13 33.71 5.21 10.36
N PHE A 14 33.74 5.08 11.69
CA PHE A 14 32.67 4.44 12.47
C PHE A 14 31.55 5.38 12.90
N THR A 15 31.62 6.67 12.56
CA THR A 15 30.54 7.64 12.85
C THR A 15 29.59 7.81 11.66
N THR A 16 29.23 6.72 10.97
CA THR A 16 28.09 6.76 10.06
C THR A 16 26.84 6.93 10.90
N SER A 17 26.35 8.17 11.00
CA SER A 17 25.03 8.45 11.52
C SER A 17 24.01 7.68 10.68
N SER A 18 23.19 6.87 11.32
CA SER A 18 22.01 6.29 10.68
C SER A 18 21.12 7.45 10.22
N ALA A 19 21.15 7.78 8.94
CA ALA A 19 20.18 8.69 8.36
C ALA A 19 18.81 8.00 8.41
N PHE A 20 18.04 8.27 9.46
CA PHE A 20 16.63 7.87 9.53
C PHE A 20 15.83 8.72 8.55
N ALA A 21 15.85 8.34 7.28
CA ALA A 21 14.95 8.87 6.27
C ALA A 21 13.56 8.23 6.39
N HIS A 22 12.92 8.31 7.56
CA HIS A 22 11.54 7.83 7.76
C HIS A 22 10.77 8.76 8.70
N THR A 23 10.81 10.06 8.42
CA THR A 23 9.81 11.00 8.96
C THR A 23 8.55 10.88 8.13
N ASP A 24 7.42 10.77 8.83
CA ASP A 24 6.06 10.59 8.35
C ASP A 24 5.65 11.67 7.32
N HIS A 25 6.00 11.45 6.06
CA HIS A 25 5.62 12.32 4.96
C HIS A 25 4.38 11.77 4.26
N GLY A 26 3.21 12.16 4.74
CA GLY A 26 1.97 12.03 3.95
C GLY A 26 1.23 10.71 4.10
N LYS A 27 1.23 10.10 5.29
CA LYS A 27 0.32 9.00 5.60
C LYS A 27 -1.13 9.46 5.40
N ILE A 28 -1.82 8.84 4.46
CA ILE A 28 -3.25 9.09 4.21
C ILE A 28 -4.08 8.47 5.32
N SER A 29 -5.27 9.02 5.60
CA SER A 29 -6.18 8.39 6.56
C SER A 29 -6.80 7.11 5.99
N PRO A 30 -7.30 6.19 6.83
CA PRO A 30 -8.06 5.02 6.36
C PRO A 30 -9.23 5.38 5.44
N LYS A 31 -9.91 6.51 5.70
CA LYS A 31 -10.99 7.02 4.84
C LYS A 31 -10.48 7.39 3.44
N VAL A 32 -9.30 7.99 3.34
CA VAL A 32 -8.70 8.28 2.03
C VAL A 32 -8.27 6.98 1.35
N ALA A 33 -7.78 5.98 2.09
CA ALA A 33 -7.43 4.68 1.54
C ALA A 33 -8.66 3.98 0.91
N THR A 34 -9.82 3.98 1.58
CA THR A 34 -11.05 3.42 1.01
C THR A 34 -11.53 4.17 -0.23
N GLN A 35 -11.38 5.50 -0.27
CA GLN A 35 -11.69 6.30 -1.47
C GLN A 35 -10.78 5.97 -2.65
N ILE A 36 -9.48 5.74 -2.41
CA ILE A 36 -8.55 5.31 -3.46
C ILE A 36 -8.91 3.91 -3.95
N ALA A 37 -9.24 2.97 -3.06
CA ALA A 37 -9.71 1.64 -3.44
C ALA A 37 -10.97 1.72 -4.32
N ALA A 38 -11.93 2.59 -3.99
CA ALA A 38 -13.11 2.84 -4.82
C ALA A 38 -12.74 3.33 -6.24
N LYS A 39 -11.79 4.27 -6.35
CA LYS A 39 -11.28 4.72 -7.65
C LYS A 39 -10.55 3.61 -8.42
N ALA A 40 -9.81 2.76 -7.71
CA ALA A 40 -9.11 1.62 -8.31
C ALA A 40 -10.10 0.60 -8.89
N ILE A 41 -11.22 0.33 -8.21
CA ILE A 41 -12.30 -0.52 -8.74
C ILE A 41 -12.84 0.04 -10.05
N GLN A 42 -13.16 1.34 -10.11
CA GLN A 42 -13.66 1.95 -11.33
C GLN A 42 -12.70 1.73 -12.51
N LYS A 43 -11.38 1.85 -12.28
CA LYS A 43 -10.36 1.56 -13.29
C LYS A 43 -10.32 0.07 -13.68
N LEU A 44 -10.42 -0.83 -12.69
CA LEU A 44 -10.45 -2.28 -12.91
C LEU A 44 -11.69 -2.75 -13.68
N THR A 45 -12.82 -2.02 -13.60
CA THR A 45 -13.99 -2.32 -14.45
C THR A 45 -13.80 -1.91 -15.91
N PHE A 46 -12.85 -1.01 -16.19
CA PHE A 46 -12.56 -0.53 -17.53
C PHE A 46 -11.53 -1.44 -18.23
N LYS A 47 -10.43 -1.74 -17.54
CA LYS A 47 -9.32 -2.56 -18.07
C LYS A 47 -8.65 -3.38 -16.99
N ASP A 48 -7.95 -4.42 -17.41
CA ASP A 48 -7.01 -5.13 -16.56
C ASP A 48 -5.81 -4.22 -16.23
N LEU A 49 -5.43 -4.17 -14.96
CA LEU A 49 -4.27 -3.42 -14.46
C LEU A 49 -3.08 -4.33 -14.11
N GLY A 50 -3.17 -5.63 -14.38
CA GLY A 50 -2.11 -6.61 -14.09
C GLY A 50 -2.16 -7.18 -12.66
N PHE A 51 -3.26 -7.00 -11.93
CA PHE A 51 -3.45 -7.60 -10.61
C PHE A 51 -4.08 -9.00 -10.71
N LYS A 52 -4.00 -9.79 -9.63
CA LYS A 52 -4.53 -11.18 -9.59
C LYS A 52 -6.03 -11.27 -9.91
N VAL A 53 -6.78 -10.21 -9.66
CA VAL A 53 -8.23 -10.13 -9.95
C VAL A 53 -8.56 -9.86 -11.42
N GLY A 54 -7.58 -9.50 -12.25
CA GLY A 54 -7.79 -9.12 -13.65
C GLY A 54 -8.71 -7.91 -13.82
N LYS A 55 -9.38 -7.84 -14.98
CA LYS A 55 -10.47 -6.89 -15.23
C LYS A 55 -11.73 -7.34 -14.48
N LEU A 56 -12.34 -6.41 -13.74
CA LEU A 56 -13.64 -6.61 -13.07
C LEU A 56 -14.80 -6.37 -14.04
N ASP A 57 -15.93 -7.04 -13.81
CA ASP A 57 -17.15 -6.83 -14.58
C ASP A 57 -17.89 -5.54 -14.15
N GLN A 58 -18.99 -5.22 -14.82
CA GLN A 58 -19.71 -3.97 -14.61
C GLN A 58 -20.45 -3.88 -13.26
N SER A 59 -20.76 -4.99 -12.61
CA SER A 59 -21.42 -4.98 -11.29
C SER A 59 -20.57 -4.28 -10.22
N TRP A 60 -19.25 -4.25 -10.40
CA TRP A 60 -18.34 -3.56 -9.49
C TRP A 60 -18.44 -2.03 -9.57
N LYS A 61 -19.08 -1.47 -10.61
CA LYS A 61 -19.26 -0.01 -10.74
C LYS A 61 -20.29 0.56 -9.77
N SER A 62 -21.26 -0.24 -9.34
CA SER A 62 -22.36 0.21 -8.47
C SER A 62 -22.00 0.21 -6.98
N LEU A 63 -20.78 -0.20 -6.61
CA LEU A 63 -20.33 -0.17 -5.23
C LEU A 63 -20.30 1.26 -4.69
N THR A 64 -20.79 1.41 -3.47
CA THR A 64 -20.83 2.68 -2.73
C THR A 64 -19.76 2.68 -1.65
N SER A 65 -19.55 3.81 -0.97
CA SER A 65 -18.56 3.92 0.11
C SER A 65 -18.75 2.90 1.24
N GLU A 66 -19.98 2.43 1.46
CA GLU A 66 -20.33 1.45 2.50
C GLU A 66 -19.83 0.03 2.19
N ASP A 67 -19.59 -0.25 0.91
CA ASP A 67 -19.07 -1.52 0.45
C ASP A 67 -17.54 -1.62 0.61
N PHE A 68 -16.88 -0.51 0.98
CA PHE A 68 -15.45 -0.45 1.25
C PHE A 68 -15.18 -0.31 2.75
N LYS A 69 -14.27 -1.12 3.27
CA LYS A 69 -13.88 -1.08 4.69
C LYS A 69 -12.37 -1.21 4.83
N LEU A 70 -11.81 -0.52 5.82
CA LEU A 70 -10.47 -0.86 6.31
C LEU A 70 -10.54 -2.28 6.87
N HIS A 71 -9.81 -3.20 6.25
CA HIS A 71 -9.70 -4.58 6.72
C HIS A 71 -8.61 -4.69 7.79
N ALA A 72 -7.44 -4.10 7.54
CA ALA A 72 -6.32 -4.06 8.47
C ALA A 72 -5.37 -2.89 8.19
N ALA A 73 -4.56 -2.52 9.17
CA ALA A 73 -3.46 -1.57 9.03
C ALA A 73 -2.23 -2.13 9.72
N GLU A 74 -1.31 -2.71 8.95
CA GLU A 74 -0.19 -3.50 9.45
C GLU A 74 1.08 -3.16 8.67
N ALA A 75 2.26 -3.24 9.32
CA ALA A 75 3.57 -3.08 8.68
C ALA A 75 3.69 -1.88 7.71
N ASN A 76 3.15 -0.72 8.10
CA ASN A 76 3.11 0.48 7.25
C ASN A 76 2.38 0.25 5.91
N ARG A 77 1.31 -0.54 5.92
CA ARG A 77 0.38 -0.76 4.82
C ARG A 77 -1.08 -0.63 5.28
N TYR A 78 -1.94 -0.29 4.34
CA TYR A 78 -3.38 -0.44 4.46
C TYR A 78 -3.84 -1.67 3.69
N ILE A 79 -4.74 -2.43 4.29
CA ILE A 79 -5.52 -3.44 3.59
C ILE A 79 -6.97 -2.96 3.59
N VAL A 80 -7.52 -2.72 2.40
CA VAL A 80 -8.93 -2.31 2.23
C VAL A 80 -9.69 -3.45 1.57
N SER A 81 -10.84 -3.82 2.12
CA SER A 81 -11.77 -4.75 1.48
C SER A 81 -12.84 -4.00 0.70
N ALA A 82 -13.27 -4.56 -0.43
CA ALA A 82 -14.44 -4.14 -1.18
C ALA A 82 -15.38 -5.33 -1.39
N ASN A 83 -16.63 -5.21 -0.94
CA ASN A 83 -17.64 -6.27 -1.02
C ASN A 83 -18.63 -5.99 -2.14
N ASN A 84 -18.69 -6.87 -3.13
CA ASN A 84 -19.71 -6.85 -4.17
C ASN A 84 -20.82 -7.85 -3.79
N LYS A 85 -21.93 -7.32 -3.27
CA LYS A 85 -23.09 -8.12 -2.85
C LYS A 85 -23.79 -8.80 -4.04
N SER A 86 -23.78 -8.19 -5.22
CA SER A 86 -24.41 -8.74 -6.42
C SER A 86 -23.72 -10.02 -6.90
N GLU A 87 -22.40 -10.12 -6.72
CA GLU A 87 -21.63 -11.33 -7.06
C GLU A 87 -21.33 -12.23 -5.87
N ASN A 88 -21.69 -11.82 -4.65
CA ASN A 88 -21.26 -12.44 -3.40
C ASN A 88 -19.72 -12.64 -3.32
N LYS A 89 -18.97 -11.60 -3.70
CA LYS A 89 -17.50 -11.61 -3.72
C LYS A 89 -16.90 -10.46 -2.93
N THR A 90 -15.73 -10.70 -2.34
CA THR A 90 -14.91 -9.65 -1.71
C THR A 90 -13.51 -9.67 -2.33
N ILE A 91 -12.98 -8.48 -2.61
CA ILE A 91 -11.57 -8.30 -2.99
C ILE A 91 -10.87 -7.37 -2.02
N TYR A 92 -9.55 -7.46 -1.98
CA TYR A 92 -8.69 -6.78 -1.03
C TYR A 92 -7.58 -6.03 -1.76
N PHE A 93 -7.30 -4.81 -1.29
CA PHE A 93 -6.28 -3.92 -1.81
C PHE A 93 -5.17 -3.78 -0.77
N LEU A 94 -3.95 -4.20 -1.10
CA LEU A 94 -2.77 -3.83 -0.34
C LEU A 94 -2.26 -2.49 -0.83
N MET A 95 -2.08 -1.55 0.09
CA MET A 95 -1.69 -0.18 -0.23
C MET A 95 -0.57 0.33 0.66
N THR A 96 0.29 1.18 0.13
CA THR A 96 1.23 1.96 0.95
C THR A 96 0.48 2.93 1.86
N MET A 97 1.13 3.41 2.92
CA MET A 97 0.57 4.49 3.75
C MET A 97 0.37 5.80 2.98
N SER A 98 0.98 5.98 1.80
CA SER A 98 0.76 7.13 0.91
C SER A 98 -0.37 6.92 -0.12
N GLY A 99 -0.94 5.72 -0.20
CA GLY A 99 -2.08 5.41 -1.07
C GLY A 99 -1.77 4.74 -2.40
N GLU A 100 -0.53 4.32 -2.64
CA GLU A 100 -0.20 3.51 -3.81
C GLU A 100 -0.80 2.11 -3.65
N VAL A 101 -1.54 1.63 -4.67
CA VAL A 101 -2.09 0.26 -4.70
C VAL A 101 -1.03 -0.69 -5.23
N LEU A 102 -0.57 -1.60 -4.36
CA LEU A 102 0.52 -2.54 -4.66
C LEU A 102 0.00 -3.87 -5.22
N LYS A 103 -1.07 -4.40 -4.65
CA LYS A 103 -1.66 -5.70 -5.01
C LYS A 103 -3.16 -5.67 -4.81
N VAL A 104 -3.88 -6.44 -5.64
CA VAL A 104 -5.32 -6.70 -5.47
C VAL A 104 -5.60 -8.19 -5.65
N ASN A 105 -6.29 -8.80 -4.68
CA ASN A 105 -6.65 -10.23 -4.71
C ASN A 105 -7.97 -10.51 -3.98
N SER A 106 -8.39 -11.77 -3.93
CA SER A 106 -9.63 -12.24 -3.29
C SER A 106 -9.42 -12.96 -1.94
N GLU A 107 -8.20 -12.94 -1.39
CA GLU A 107 -7.80 -13.79 -0.25
C GLU A 107 -7.26 -13.01 0.96
N ALA A 108 -7.03 -11.70 0.84
CA ALA A 108 -6.37 -10.86 1.85
C ALA A 108 -4.94 -11.29 2.24
N LYS A 109 -4.31 -12.17 1.46
CA LYS A 109 -2.93 -12.65 1.66
C LYS A 109 -1.97 -11.94 0.72
N PHE A 110 -0.91 -11.32 1.22
CA PHE A 110 -0.04 -10.45 0.43
C PHE A 110 1.46 -10.67 0.64
#